data_AF-A0ABD0MF74-F1
#
_entry.id   AF-A0ABD0MF74-F1
#
_cell.length_a   1.000
_cell.length_b   1.000
_cell.length_c   1.000
_cell.angle_alpha   90.00
_cell.angle_beta   90.00
_cell.angle_gamma   90.00
#
_symmetry.space_group_name_H-M   'P 1'
#
loop_
_entity.id
_entity.type
_entity.pdbx_description
1 polymer ?
#
loop_
_entity_poly.entity_id
_entity_poly.type
_entity_poly.pdbx_seq_one_letter_code
_entity_poly.pdbx_strand_id
1 'polypeptide(L)'
;YTDLRLVNGPDICSGRVEQQYLNKWGTVCDACWDMRAASVLCKQLNCGIAVSVVGLDWFGEGSGEIWADVFDCDGNETKLSECSISSWSRAECSHRRDVGVICSIKQEIFSSDSSLALHDGLVRLSGERQCEGEVEVFIHQVWRRVLLDSWSLTESSVVCRQLGCGSVLNFYGSSSSSPEHSHECVTGFQCSGSEAHLGNCSSPQTLNCSSTQQLSITCLGRGSIRLVGSGGDCAGRLEVFHSGSWGTVCDDSWDIKDAHVVCRQLQCGVALSNQQVPAWFGPGSGPIWLDEVECEGNETSLWSCSHPGWGKHDCNHKEDVGVVCSEFKEIRLTEGCEGNVEVFYNGSWGNVCWNQMDTDTCPSSPWGQNDCEEEEVAKITCS
;
A
#
# COMPACT_ATOMS: atom_id res chain seq x y z
N TYR A 1 7.83 -22.36 3.97
CA TYR A 1 8.02 -21.70 5.27
C TYR A 1 7.67 -22.65 6.40
N THR A 2 8.48 -22.71 7.46
CA THR A 2 8.34 -23.75 8.51
C THR A 2 7.87 -23.20 9.85
N ASP A 3 8.21 -21.95 10.17
CA ASP A 3 7.87 -21.34 11.46
C ASP A 3 7.78 -19.81 11.36
N LEU A 4 7.09 -19.19 12.30
CA LEU A 4 6.80 -17.75 12.36
C LEU A 4 6.87 -17.24 13.80
N ARG A 5 7.35 -16.01 14.00
CA ARG A 5 7.36 -15.37 15.31
C ARG A 5 7.26 -13.85 15.21
N LEU A 6 6.84 -13.25 16.32
CA LEU A 6 6.86 -11.80 16.53
C LEU A 6 8.03 -11.46 17.46
N VAL A 7 8.86 -10.50 17.05
CA VAL A 7 10.10 -10.12 17.76
C VAL A 7 10.09 -8.64 18.09
N ASN A 8 10.74 -8.25 19.18
CA ASN A 8 10.88 -6.87 19.64
C ASN A 8 9.56 -6.11 19.85
N GLY A 9 8.45 -6.81 20.00
CA GLY A 9 7.21 -6.21 20.47
C GLY A 9 7.02 -6.30 21.99
N PRO A 10 6.01 -5.60 22.51
CA PRO A 10 5.65 -5.58 23.94
C PRO A 10 5.45 -6.96 24.56
N ASP A 11 4.92 -7.87 23.75
CA ASP A 11 4.36 -9.14 24.17
C ASP A 11 4.51 -10.17 23.05
N ILE A 12 4.07 -11.39 23.29
CA ILE A 12 4.18 -12.50 22.32
C ILE A 12 3.26 -12.36 21.10
N CYS A 13 2.29 -11.46 21.16
CA CYS A 13 1.24 -11.24 20.16
C CYS A 13 1.42 -9.95 19.37
N SER A 14 2.52 -9.25 19.58
CA SER A 14 2.88 -8.02 18.88
C SER A 14 4.36 -8.03 18.57
N GLY A 15 4.77 -7.56 17.40
CA GLY A 15 6.19 -7.46 17.07
C GLY A 15 6.48 -7.43 15.58
N ARG A 16 7.77 -7.32 15.25
CA ARG A 16 8.29 -7.50 13.90
C ARG A 16 8.07 -8.95 13.49
N VAL A 17 7.55 -9.16 12.28
CA VAL A 17 7.33 -10.49 11.74
C VAL A 17 8.68 -11.05 11.28
N GLU A 18 9.06 -12.18 11.86
CA GLU A 18 10.16 -13.00 11.37
C GLU A 18 9.64 -14.36 10.94
N GLN A 19 10.15 -14.83 9.82
CA GLN A 19 9.74 -16.09 9.20
C GLN A 19 10.95 -17.00 8.99
N GLN A 20 10.73 -18.30 9.22
CA GLN A 20 11.75 -19.32 9.04
C GLN A 20 11.58 -20.05 7.69
N TYR A 21 12.67 -20.07 6.92
CA TYR A 21 12.80 -20.83 5.67
C TYR A 21 14.09 -21.64 5.69
N LEU A 22 14.02 -22.97 5.45
CA LEU A 22 15.17 -23.89 5.47
C LEU A 22 16.08 -23.71 6.71
N ASN A 23 15.49 -23.60 7.91
CA ASN A 23 16.16 -23.35 9.20
C ASN A 23 16.88 -22.00 9.35
N LYS A 24 16.65 -21.04 8.45
CA LYS A 24 17.13 -19.66 8.60
C LYS A 24 15.96 -18.73 8.90
N TRP A 25 16.14 -17.88 9.90
CA TRP A 25 15.21 -16.78 10.19
C TRP A 25 15.57 -15.58 9.31
N GLY A 26 14.55 -14.89 8.84
CA GLY A 26 14.65 -13.62 8.14
C GLY A 26 13.45 -12.75 8.46
N THR A 27 13.56 -11.46 8.17
CA THR A 27 12.48 -10.49 8.37
C THR A 27 11.56 -10.49 7.15
N VAL A 28 10.42 -9.82 7.23
CA VAL A 28 9.46 -9.77 6.14
C VAL A 28 9.17 -8.33 5.76
N CYS A 29 9.02 -8.06 4.46
CA CYS A 29 8.79 -6.70 3.96
C CYS A 29 7.36 -6.21 4.18
N ASP A 30 7.19 -4.94 4.58
CA ASP A 30 5.88 -4.29 4.79
C ASP A 30 5.11 -4.02 3.50
N ALA A 31 5.78 -3.88 2.36
CA ALA A 31 5.16 -3.69 1.05
C ALA A 31 4.40 -4.94 0.58
N CYS A 32 4.71 -6.10 1.15
CA CYS A 32 4.22 -7.41 0.73
C CYS A 32 3.20 -8.00 1.72
N TRP A 33 2.70 -7.20 2.68
CA TRP A 33 1.86 -7.66 3.77
C TRP A 33 0.62 -6.79 3.97
N ASP A 34 -0.54 -7.44 3.99
CA ASP A 34 -1.83 -6.81 4.22
C ASP A 34 -2.53 -7.35 5.49
N MET A 35 -3.71 -6.78 5.81
CA MET A 35 -4.50 -7.19 6.96
C MET A 35 -5.01 -8.65 6.88
N ARG A 36 -5.12 -9.24 5.68
CA ARG A 36 -5.57 -10.64 5.51
C ARG A 36 -4.44 -11.58 5.89
N ALA A 37 -3.23 -11.34 5.40
CA ALA A 37 -2.04 -12.07 5.82
C ALA A 37 -1.80 -11.98 7.33
N ALA A 38 -1.99 -10.78 7.91
CA ALA A 38 -1.88 -10.59 9.35
C ALA A 38 -2.95 -11.33 10.15
N SER A 39 -4.19 -11.40 9.65
CA SER A 39 -5.25 -12.18 10.31
C SER A 39 -4.88 -13.65 10.41
N VAL A 40 -4.34 -14.22 9.33
CA VAL A 40 -3.87 -15.60 9.31
C VAL A 40 -2.68 -15.79 10.27
N LEU A 41 -1.72 -14.85 10.31
CA LEU A 41 -0.62 -14.88 11.27
C LEU A 41 -1.10 -14.91 12.72
N CYS A 42 -1.95 -13.96 13.10
CA CYS A 42 -2.43 -13.82 14.47
C CYS A 42 -3.20 -15.06 14.92
N LYS A 43 -3.98 -15.65 14.01
CA LYS A 43 -4.68 -16.92 14.25
C LYS A 43 -3.70 -18.08 14.40
N GLN A 44 -2.68 -18.16 13.53
CA GLN A 44 -1.64 -19.20 13.57
C GLN A 44 -0.80 -19.14 14.86
N LEU A 45 -0.48 -17.93 15.35
CA LEU A 45 0.23 -17.71 16.60
C LEU A 45 -0.66 -17.82 17.85
N ASN A 46 -1.95 -18.15 17.68
CA ASN A 46 -2.96 -18.21 18.74
C ASN A 46 -3.15 -16.89 19.51
N CYS A 47 -2.87 -15.78 18.85
CA CYS A 47 -2.88 -14.41 19.36
C CYS A 47 -4.16 -13.64 19.00
N GLY A 48 -5.26 -14.34 18.69
CA GLY A 48 -6.55 -13.72 18.38
C GLY A 48 -6.65 -13.20 16.94
N ILE A 49 -7.30 -12.05 16.74
CA ILE A 49 -7.47 -11.39 15.45
C ILE A 49 -6.36 -10.36 15.22
N ALA A 50 -6.05 -10.05 13.96
CA ALA A 50 -5.17 -8.95 13.63
C ALA A 50 -5.85 -7.61 13.93
N VAL A 51 -5.16 -6.76 14.68
CA VAL A 51 -5.58 -5.40 14.99
C VAL A 51 -4.96 -4.42 14.00
N SER A 52 -3.69 -4.62 13.65
CA SER A 52 -2.96 -3.73 12.75
C SER A 52 -1.75 -4.41 12.10
N VAL A 53 -1.43 -3.96 10.89
CA VAL A 53 -0.13 -4.15 10.22
C VAL A 53 0.58 -2.82 10.24
N VAL A 54 1.79 -2.80 10.78
CA VAL A 54 2.62 -1.61 10.94
C VAL A 54 3.90 -1.78 10.12
N GLY A 55 4.26 -0.80 9.31
CA GLY A 55 5.50 -0.79 8.53
C GLY A 55 6.60 0.03 9.19
N LEU A 56 7.61 0.39 8.40
CA LEU A 56 8.67 1.34 8.81
C LEU A 56 9.33 0.99 10.15
N ASP A 57 9.79 -0.26 10.29
CA ASP A 57 10.57 -0.71 11.44
C ASP A 57 9.97 -0.37 12.82
N TRP A 58 8.63 -0.38 12.94
CA TRP A 58 7.89 -0.05 14.17
C TRP A 58 8.40 -0.82 15.41
N PHE A 59 8.81 -2.06 15.23
CA PHE A 59 9.40 -2.91 16.29
C PHE A 59 10.93 -3.02 16.17
N GLY A 60 11.56 -2.00 15.57
CA GLY A 60 12.96 -1.92 15.23
C GLY A 60 13.34 -2.72 13.98
N GLU A 61 14.47 -2.33 13.38
CA GLU A 61 15.09 -3.04 12.27
C GLU A 61 15.50 -4.46 12.69
N GLY A 62 15.22 -5.44 11.84
CA GLY A 62 15.79 -6.77 11.97
C GLY A 62 17.19 -6.86 11.37
N SER A 63 17.64 -8.09 11.14
CA SER A 63 18.96 -8.34 10.55
C SER A 63 18.94 -9.63 9.75
N GLY A 64 19.73 -9.69 8.68
CA GLY A 64 19.89 -10.90 7.86
C GLY A 64 19.09 -10.84 6.57
N GLU A 65 18.50 -11.97 6.19
CA GLU A 65 17.69 -12.07 4.96
C GLU A 65 16.34 -11.36 5.15
N ILE A 66 15.86 -10.73 4.08
CA ILE A 66 14.53 -10.12 4.02
C ILE A 66 13.69 -10.91 3.03
N TRP A 67 12.61 -11.50 3.51
CA TRP A 67 11.63 -12.18 2.68
C TRP A 67 10.66 -11.13 2.10
N ALA A 68 10.65 -11.02 0.78
CA ALA A 68 9.79 -10.09 0.04
C ALA A 68 8.70 -10.81 -0.77
N ASP A 69 8.47 -12.10 -0.53
CA ASP A 69 7.34 -12.81 -1.13
C ASP A 69 6.02 -12.24 -0.62
N VAL A 70 5.05 -12.04 -1.51
CA VAL A 70 3.71 -11.54 -1.17
C VAL A 70 2.81 -12.74 -0.86
N PHE A 71 2.21 -12.72 0.33
CA PHE A 71 1.19 -13.67 0.73
C PHE A 71 -0.18 -13.14 0.32
N ASP A 72 -0.76 -13.71 -0.73
CA ASP A 72 -2.13 -13.41 -1.16
C ASP A 72 -3.09 -14.34 -0.42
N CYS A 73 -3.44 -13.93 0.81
CA CYS A 73 -4.35 -14.67 1.68
C CYS A 73 -5.79 -14.19 1.50
N ASP A 74 -6.75 -15.11 1.49
CA ASP A 74 -8.18 -14.81 1.58
C ASP A 74 -8.58 -14.40 3.02
N GLY A 75 -7.77 -14.77 4.01
CA GLY A 75 -7.96 -14.49 5.43
C GLY A 75 -8.72 -15.60 6.20
N ASN A 76 -9.12 -16.68 5.51
CA ASN A 76 -9.83 -17.81 6.10
C ASN A 76 -8.88 -18.96 6.52
N GLU A 77 -7.64 -18.92 6.04
CA GLU A 77 -6.63 -19.95 6.17
C GLU A 77 -6.27 -20.18 7.64
N THR A 78 -5.63 -21.33 7.91
CA THR A 78 -5.16 -21.66 9.26
C THR A 78 -3.68 -21.38 9.44
N LYS A 79 -2.93 -21.36 8.33
CA LYS A 79 -1.51 -21.07 8.30
C LYS A 79 -1.16 -20.21 7.10
N LEU A 80 -0.17 -19.33 7.26
CA LEU A 80 0.35 -18.50 6.16
C LEU A 80 0.95 -19.32 5.02
N SER A 81 1.39 -20.55 5.29
CA SER A 81 1.86 -21.47 4.25
C SER A 81 0.75 -21.97 3.31
N GLU A 82 -0.52 -21.78 3.67
CA GLU A 82 -1.68 -22.17 2.86
C GLU A 82 -2.12 -21.02 1.93
N CYS A 83 -1.63 -19.80 2.15
CA CYS A 83 -1.90 -18.68 1.25
C CYS A 83 -1.11 -18.84 -0.05
N SER A 84 -1.67 -18.33 -1.14
CA SER A 84 -0.98 -18.27 -2.42
C SER A 84 0.21 -17.33 -2.30
N ILE A 85 1.37 -17.77 -2.77
CA ILE A 85 2.60 -16.98 -2.75
C ILE A 85 2.84 -16.44 -4.14
N SER A 86 2.87 -15.11 -4.29
CA SER A 86 3.39 -14.48 -5.49
C SER A 86 4.81 -13.97 -5.22
N SER A 87 5.78 -14.55 -5.91
CA SER A 87 7.20 -14.16 -5.82
C SER A 87 7.58 -13.06 -6.82
N TRP A 88 6.60 -12.45 -7.48
CA TRP A 88 6.82 -11.55 -8.63
C TRP A 88 7.12 -10.10 -8.25
N SER A 89 7.03 -9.72 -6.97
CA SER A 89 7.42 -8.41 -6.47
C SER A 89 8.51 -8.54 -5.41
N ARG A 90 9.74 -8.85 -5.84
CA ARG A 90 10.92 -8.56 -5.01
C ARG A 90 11.13 -7.05 -4.98
N ALA A 91 10.24 -6.34 -4.28
CA ALA A 91 10.45 -4.95 -3.94
C ALA A 91 11.83 -4.86 -3.27
N GLU A 92 12.65 -3.87 -3.66
CA GLU A 92 13.90 -3.59 -2.94
C GLU A 92 13.55 -3.19 -1.52
N CYS A 93 13.60 -4.17 -0.62
CA CYS A 93 13.25 -4.00 0.77
C CYS A 93 14.53 -3.88 1.60
N SER A 94 14.51 -2.98 2.58
CA SER A 94 15.56 -2.82 3.57
C SER A 94 14.97 -3.04 4.95
N HIS A 95 15.79 -3.24 5.99
CA HIS A 95 15.27 -3.48 7.34
C HIS A 95 14.44 -2.31 7.90
N ARG A 96 14.56 -1.10 7.34
CA ARG A 96 13.66 0.05 7.58
C ARG A 96 12.24 -0.14 7.07
N ARG A 97 11.97 -1.27 6.42
CA ARG A 97 10.69 -1.65 5.83
C ARG A 97 10.28 -3.04 6.33
N ASP A 98 10.86 -3.49 7.45
CA ASP A 98 10.42 -4.72 8.09
C ASP A 98 9.00 -4.54 8.65
N VAL A 99 8.12 -5.48 8.33
CA VAL A 99 6.73 -5.48 8.75
C VAL A 99 6.60 -5.88 10.21
N GLY A 100 5.71 -5.18 10.91
CA GLY A 100 5.22 -5.53 12.23
C GLY A 100 3.73 -5.82 12.22
N VAL A 101 3.31 -6.68 13.13
CA VAL A 101 1.91 -7.05 13.30
C VAL A 101 1.53 -6.92 14.77
N ILE A 102 0.33 -6.42 15.01
CA ILE A 102 -0.29 -6.33 16.32
C ILE A 102 -1.55 -7.18 16.31
N CYS A 103 -1.60 -8.18 17.18
CA CYS A 103 -2.74 -9.08 17.34
C CYS A 103 -3.51 -8.80 18.64
N SER A 104 -4.76 -9.23 18.71
CA SER A 104 -5.61 -9.09 19.90
C SER A 104 -5.33 -10.22 20.90
N ILE A 105 -4.67 -9.94 22.03
CA ILE A 105 -4.38 -10.98 23.03
C ILE A 105 -5.66 -11.74 23.44
N LYS A 106 -5.67 -13.07 23.26
CA LYS A 106 -6.77 -13.92 23.75
C LYS A 106 -6.80 -13.83 25.27
N GLN A 107 -7.97 -13.51 25.81
CA GLN A 107 -8.26 -13.29 27.23
C GLN A 107 -7.94 -14.49 28.16
N GLU A 108 -7.40 -15.61 27.65
CA GLU A 108 -7.06 -16.81 28.42
C GLU A 108 -5.57 -16.94 28.78
N ILE A 109 -4.69 -16.06 28.29
CA ILE A 109 -3.25 -16.05 28.64
C ILE A 109 -2.96 -14.91 29.65
N PHE A 110 -3.66 -14.91 30.78
CA PHE A 110 -3.34 -13.98 31.88
C PHE A 110 -2.36 -14.63 32.87
N SER A 111 -1.07 -14.36 32.70
CA SER A 111 -0.17 -14.26 33.85
C SER A 111 -0.17 -12.80 34.30
N SER A 112 -0.55 -12.58 35.55
CA SER A 112 -0.90 -11.30 36.16
C SER A 112 0.25 -10.31 36.38
N ASP A 113 1.25 -10.23 35.49
CA ASP A 113 2.45 -9.44 35.79
C ASP A 113 3.25 -8.87 34.59
N SER A 114 2.63 -8.56 33.44
CA SER A 114 3.34 -7.78 32.40
C SER A 114 2.45 -6.86 31.58
N SER A 115 2.61 -5.55 31.83
CA SER A 115 2.53 -4.42 30.87
C SER A 115 1.37 -4.33 29.87
N LEU A 116 0.13 -4.23 30.35
CA LEU A 116 -1.08 -3.90 29.55
C LEU A 116 -1.16 -2.41 29.10
N ALA A 117 -0.04 -1.69 29.00
CA ALA A 117 0.01 -0.26 28.66
C ALA A 117 0.52 0.04 27.22
N LEU A 118 0.89 -0.96 26.41
CA LEU A 118 1.79 -0.74 25.26
C LEU A 118 1.15 -0.53 23.88
N HIS A 119 -0.19 -0.47 23.78
CA HIS A 119 -0.89 -0.16 22.52
C HIS A 119 -1.58 1.21 22.53
N ASP A 120 -1.43 1.97 23.62
CA ASP A 120 -2.04 3.28 23.75
C ASP A 120 -1.37 4.27 22.77
N GLY A 121 -2.15 4.85 21.86
CA GLY A 121 -1.67 5.84 20.88
C GLY A 121 -1.64 5.41 19.41
N LEU A 122 -2.19 4.24 19.05
CA LEU A 122 -2.52 3.96 17.64
C LEU A 122 -3.60 4.92 17.17
N VAL A 123 -3.50 5.43 15.95
CA VAL A 123 -4.45 6.38 15.38
C VAL A 123 -5.03 5.83 14.10
N ARG A 124 -6.33 6.05 13.87
CA ARG A 124 -6.99 5.82 12.58
C ARG A 124 -7.96 6.95 12.28
N LEU A 125 -8.28 7.11 10.99
CA LEU A 125 -9.26 8.07 10.49
C LEU A 125 -10.48 7.34 9.95
N SER A 126 -11.68 7.76 10.36
CA SER A 126 -12.96 7.16 9.93
C SER A 126 -13.65 7.88 8.77
N GLY A 127 -12.89 8.53 7.88
CA GLY A 127 -13.43 9.26 6.73
C GLY A 127 -13.53 8.43 5.45
N GLU A 128 -14.14 9.01 4.41
CA GLU A 128 -14.26 8.39 3.08
C GLU A 128 -12.91 8.28 2.34
N ARG A 129 -11.87 8.98 2.82
CA ARG A 129 -10.55 9.05 2.19
C ARG A 129 -9.44 8.63 3.16
N GLN A 130 -8.38 8.03 2.65
CA GLN A 130 -7.29 7.42 3.44
C GLN A 130 -6.55 8.38 4.39
N CYS A 131 -6.56 9.68 4.11
CA CYS A 131 -5.86 10.72 4.88
C CYS A 131 -6.79 11.84 5.37
N GLU A 132 -8.08 11.53 5.52
CA GLU A 132 -9.10 12.46 6.00
C GLU A 132 -10.10 11.71 6.87
N GLY A 133 -10.58 12.35 7.93
CA GLY A 133 -11.71 11.84 8.71
C GLY A 133 -11.60 12.09 10.19
N GLU A 134 -12.52 11.48 10.94
CA GLU A 134 -12.58 11.63 12.38
C GLU A 134 -11.46 10.82 13.04
N VAL A 135 -10.78 11.45 13.98
CA VAL A 135 -9.63 10.85 14.67
C VAL A 135 -10.11 9.94 15.77
N GLU A 136 -9.69 8.68 15.70
CA GLU A 136 -9.85 7.71 16.77
C GLU A 136 -8.48 7.25 17.26
N VAL A 137 -8.34 7.11 18.57
CA VAL A 137 -7.10 6.67 19.21
C VAL A 137 -7.38 5.41 20.01
N PHE A 138 -6.54 4.40 19.84
CA PHE A 138 -6.61 3.17 20.62
C PHE A 138 -5.97 3.42 21.98
N ILE A 139 -6.77 3.37 23.06
CA ILE A 139 -6.29 3.52 24.45
C ILE A 139 -7.04 2.53 25.34
N HIS A 140 -6.32 1.79 26.17
CA HIS A 140 -6.84 0.73 27.03
C HIS A 140 -7.70 -0.30 26.27
N GLN A 141 -7.20 -0.78 25.13
CA GLN A 141 -7.85 -1.79 24.29
C GLN A 141 -9.19 -1.36 23.63
N VAL A 142 -9.48 -0.06 23.59
CA VAL A 142 -10.70 0.48 22.99
C VAL A 142 -10.35 1.66 22.09
N TRP A 143 -10.95 1.70 20.90
CA TRP A 143 -10.91 2.88 20.03
C TRP A 143 -11.79 3.96 20.63
N ARG A 144 -11.18 5.10 20.96
CA ARG A 144 -11.82 6.23 21.62
C ARG A 144 -11.79 7.43 20.70
N ARG A 145 -12.86 8.21 20.76
CA ARG A 145 -12.98 9.46 20.00
C ARG A 145 -12.10 10.53 20.63
N VAL A 146 -11.41 11.28 19.77
CA VAL A 146 -10.65 12.46 20.20
C VAL A 146 -11.54 13.68 20.12
N LEU A 147 -11.50 14.50 21.17
CA LEU A 147 -12.22 15.76 21.19
C LEU A 147 -11.34 16.90 20.68
N LEU A 148 -11.99 17.90 20.08
CA LEU A 148 -11.32 19.10 19.58
C LEU A 148 -10.76 19.98 20.72
N ASP A 149 -11.28 19.87 21.95
CA ASP A 149 -10.78 20.67 23.05
C ASP A 149 -9.30 20.36 23.33
N SER A 150 -8.49 21.42 23.43
CA SER A 150 -7.04 21.32 23.61
C SER A 150 -6.27 20.64 22.46
N TRP A 151 -6.88 20.45 21.29
CA TRP A 151 -6.19 19.96 20.09
C TRP A 151 -5.59 21.10 19.28
N SER A 152 -4.39 20.89 18.72
CA SER A 152 -3.72 21.91 17.90
C SER A 152 -3.02 21.35 16.67
N LEU A 153 -2.39 22.24 15.89
CA LEU A 153 -1.60 21.87 14.72
C LEU A 153 -0.43 20.94 15.07
N THR A 154 0.12 21.01 16.30
CA THR A 154 1.24 20.14 16.71
C THR A 154 0.79 18.69 16.80
N GLU A 155 -0.34 18.43 17.44
CA GLU A 155 -0.92 17.09 17.54
C GLU A 155 -1.34 16.57 16.16
N SER A 156 -2.00 17.41 15.34
CA SER A 156 -2.35 17.06 13.95
C SER A 156 -1.14 16.68 13.11
N SER A 157 -0.02 17.39 13.27
CA SER A 157 1.23 17.08 12.55
C SER A 157 1.78 15.71 12.94
N VAL A 158 1.75 15.36 14.23
CA VAL A 158 2.14 14.03 14.72
C VAL A 158 1.23 12.96 14.12
N VAL A 159 -0.09 13.17 14.11
CA VAL A 159 -1.05 12.21 13.53
C VAL A 159 -0.84 12.03 12.03
N CYS A 160 -0.77 13.11 11.24
CA CYS A 160 -0.56 13.02 9.80
C CYS A 160 0.77 12.34 9.45
N ARG A 161 1.82 12.57 10.23
CA ARG A 161 3.11 11.88 10.07
C ARG A 161 3.03 10.41 10.46
N GLN A 162 2.38 10.08 11.59
CA GLN A 162 2.19 8.71 12.06
C GLN A 162 1.41 7.86 11.05
N LEU A 163 0.43 8.45 10.37
CA LEU A 163 -0.37 7.78 9.34
C LEU A 163 0.34 7.72 7.97
N GLY A 164 1.54 8.28 7.83
CA GLY A 164 2.22 8.40 6.53
C GLY A 164 1.56 9.40 5.57
N CYS A 165 0.57 10.15 6.05
CA CYS A 165 -0.27 11.08 5.30
C CYS A 165 0.34 12.47 5.09
N GLY A 166 1.65 12.65 5.32
CA GLY A 166 2.33 13.92 5.07
C GLY A 166 2.07 14.98 6.14
N SER A 167 1.79 16.21 5.71
CA SER A 167 1.58 17.37 6.60
C SER A 167 0.09 17.62 6.85
N VAL A 168 -0.24 18.36 7.91
CA VAL A 168 -1.63 18.76 8.20
C VAL A 168 -2.11 19.80 7.17
N LEU A 169 -3.29 19.59 6.58
CA LEU A 169 -3.99 20.59 5.77
C LEU A 169 -4.85 21.48 6.67
N ASN A 170 -5.78 20.85 7.39
CA ASN A 170 -6.67 21.50 8.34
C ASN A 170 -7.20 20.47 9.37
N PHE A 171 -7.84 20.99 10.42
CA PHE A 171 -8.63 20.20 11.36
C PHE A 171 -9.85 21.01 11.79
N TYR A 172 -10.96 20.33 12.04
CA TYR A 172 -12.23 20.96 12.42
C TYR A 172 -13.06 20.02 13.29
N GLY A 173 -14.03 20.59 14.00
CA GLY A 173 -14.98 19.81 14.79
C GLY A 173 -16.11 19.27 13.92
N SER A 174 -16.24 17.95 13.83
CA SER A 174 -17.39 17.28 13.21
C SER A 174 -18.48 17.03 14.25
N SER A 175 -19.72 17.32 13.89
CA SER A 175 -20.89 16.89 14.64
C SER A 175 -21.35 15.54 14.08
N SER A 176 -20.59 14.48 14.35
CA SER A 176 -20.97 13.12 13.96
C SER A 176 -22.10 12.59 14.84
N SER A 177 -23.11 12.04 14.17
CA SER A 177 -24.28 11.38 14.75
C SER A 177 -24.07 9.88 14.95
N SER A 178 -22.84 9.36 14.79
CA SER A 178 -22.57 7.92 14.82
C SER A 178 -22.64 7.39 16.26
N PRO A 179 -23.62 6.54 16.61
CA PRO A 179 -23.87 6.11 18.00
C PRO A 179 -23.04 4.90 18.44
N GLU A 180 -22.11 4.39 17.63
CA GLU A 180 -21.72 2.98 17.78
C GLU A 180 -20.44 2.67 18.54
N HIS A 181 -19.51 3.62 18.76
CA HIS A 181 -18.25 3.27 19.42
C HIS A 181 -17.84 4.27 20.53
N SER A 182 -17.92 3.77 21.76
CA SER A 182 -17.45 4.35 23.03
C SER A 182 -18.18 5.60 23.55
N HIS A 183 -18.81 5.44 24.72
CA HIS A 183 -19.28 6.55 25.59
C HIS A 183 -18.11 7.32 26.24
N GLU A 184 -16.87 6.85 26.06
CA GLU A 184 -15.67 7.43 26.63
C GLU A 184 -14.77 8.04 25.55
N CYS A 185 -14.45 9.32 25.72
CA CYS A 185 -13.65 10.16 24.83
C CYS A 185 -12.29 10.45 25.47
N VAL A 186 -11.36 10.93 24.65
CA VAL A 186 -10.02 11.33 25.09
C VAL A 186 -9.71 12.77 24.66
N THR A 187 -9.04 13.49 25.54
CA THR A 187 -8.61 14.89 25.33
C THR A 187 -7.27 15.16 26.03
N GLY A 188 -6.65 16.30 25.73
CA GLY A 188 -5.50 16.81 26.46
C GLY A 188 -4.16 16.22 26.04
N PHE A 189 -4.04 15.74 24.79
CA PHE A 189 -2.74 15.37 24.23
C PHE A 189 -1.82 16.60 24.21
N GLN A 190 -0.62 16.45 24.75
CA GLN A 190 0.40 17.50 24.75
C GLN A 190 1.63 17.02 24.01
N CYS A 191 1.75 17.41 22.74
CA CYS A 191 2.87 17.07 21.88
C CYS A 191 3.84 18.26 21.74
N SER A 192 5.13 17.97 21.60
CA SER A 192 6.16 18.93 21.15
C SER A 192 6.18 19.10 19.63
N GLY A 193 5.56 18.16 18.89
CA GLY A 193 5.52 18.09 17.42
C GLY A 193 6.64 17.23 16.81
N SER A 194 7.59 16.76 17.63
CA SER A 194 8.70 15.90 17.20
C SER A 194 8.45 14.40 17.46
N GLU A 195 7.36 14.07 18.14
CA GLU A 195 6.99 12.71 18.50
C GLU A 195 6.70 11.86 17.26
N ALA A 196 7.21 10.64 17.21
CA ALA A 196 6.89 9.72 16.12
C ALA A 196 5.41 9.32 16.12
N HIS A 197 4.80 9.24 17.31
CA HIS A 197 3.42 8.77 17.50
C HIS A 197 2.69 9.58 18.57
N LEU A 198 1.36 9.63 18.47
CA LEU A 198 0.51 10.36 19.41
C LEU A 198 0.56 9.77 20.83
N GLY A 199 0.81 8.46 20.97
CA GLY A 199 1.03 7.79 22.26
C GLY A 199 2.29 8.23 23.00
N ASN A 200 3.26 8.83 22.30
CA ASN A 200 4.48 9.37 22.89
C ASN A 200 4.29 10.80 23.42
N CYS A 201 3.12 11.41 23.19
CA CYS A 201 2.76 12.71 23.76
C CYS A 201 2.35 12.56 25.23
N SER A 202 2.45 13.64 26.01
CA SER A 202 2.17 13.58 27.46
C SER A 202 0.67 13.39 27.77
N SER A 203 0.41 12.72 28.91
CA SER A 203 -0.81 12.05 29.39
C SER A 203 -2.20 12.55 28.90
N PRO A 204 -2.90 11.79 28.04
CA PRO A 204 -4.30 12.06 27.71
C PRO A 204 -5.25 11.73 28.87
N GLN A 205 -6.35 12.48 28.99
CA GLN A 205 -7.40 12.22 29.97
C GLN A 205 -8.60 11.55 29.30
N THR A 206 -9.12 10.48 29.92
CA THR A 206 -10.38 9.83 29.52
C THR A 206 -11.57 10.47 30.22
N LEU A 207 -12.62 10.81 29.48
CA LEU A 207 -13.85 11.40 30.02
C LEU A 207 -15.12 10.91 29.30
N ASN A 208 -16.29 11.08 29.92
CA ASN A 208 -17.57 10.67 29.33
C ASN A 208 -18.04 11.68 28.27
N CYS A 209 -18.29 11.20 27.04
CA CYS A 209 -18.74 12.01 25.92
C CYS A 209 -20.22 12.42 26.09
N SER A 210 -20.53 13.62 26.59
CA SER A 210 -21.93 14.04 26.76
C SER A 210 -22.57 14.68 25.52
N SER A 211 -21.80 15.38 24.68
CA SER A 211 -22.14 15.80 23.28
C SER A 211 -21.13 16.85 22.79
N THR A 212 -19.90 16.46 22.51
CA THR A 212 -18.82 17.37 22.07
C THR A 212 -18.49 17.15 20.59
N GLN A 213 -17.97 18.19 19.94
CA GLN A 213 -17.49 18.10 18.56
C GLN A 213 -16.33 17.11 18.51
N GLN A 214 -16.48 16.04 17.72
CA GLN A 214 -15.41 15.09 17.48
C GLN A 214 -14.38 15.74 16.57
N LEU A 215 -13.10 15.47 16.82
CA LEU A 215 -12.03 15.99 15.99
C LEU A 215 -12.04 15.25 14.64
N SER A 216 -12.11 16.03 13.56
CA SER A 216 -11.80 15.58 12.21
C SER A 216 -10.55 16.28 11.71
N ILE A 217 -9.67 15.54 11.02
CA ILE A 217 -8.46 16.08 10.40
C ILE A 217 -8.44 15.76 8.91
N THR A 218 -7.85 16.66 8.14
CA THR A 218 -7.45 16.40 6.77
C THR A 218 -5.95 16.60 6.67
N CYS A 219 -5.25 15.56 6.23
CA CYS A 219 -3.83 15.62 5.95
C CYS A 219 -3.62 15.87 4.44
N LEU A 220 -2.58 16.62 4.10
CA LEU A 220 -2.01 16.69 2.77
C LEU A 220 -1.32 15.34 2.51
N GLY A 221 -2.13 14.34 2.13
CA GLY A 221 -1.63 13.02 1.74
C GLY A 221 -0.39 13.19 0.89
N ARG A 222 0.67 12.41 1.17
CA ARG A 222 1.78 12.31 0.23
C ARG A 222 1.16 12.05 -1.14
N GLY A 223 1.57 12.81 -2.16
CA GLY A 223 1.10 12.57 -3.51
C GLY A 223 1.15 11.08 -3.79
N SER A 224 0.11 10.54 -4.40
CA SER A 224 0.08 9.15 -4.84
C SER A 224 -0.13 9.12 -6.33
N ILE A 225 0.34 8.08 -6.99
CA ILE A 225 0.12 7.89 -8.43
C ILE A 225 -0.47 6.50 -8.67
N ARG A 226 -1.26 6.38 -9.74
CA ARG A 226 -1.79 5.11 -10.21
C ARG A 226 -1.91 5.10 -11.73
N LEU A 227 -1.95 3.91 -12.31
CA LEU A 227 -2.23 3.69 -13.73
C LEU A 227 -3.61 3.06 -13.89
N VAL A 228 -4.44 3.59 -14.79
CA VAL A 228 -5.83 3.16 -14.99
C VAL A 228 -6.07 2.77 -16.45
N GLY A 229 -6.76 1.66 -16.68
CA GLY A 229 -7.34 1.32 -18.00
C GLY A 229 -6.70 0.16 -18.76
N SER A 230 -5.67 -0.51 -18.23
CA SER A 230 -4.99 -1.63 -18.91
C SER A 230 -5.27 -3.03 -18.34
N GLY A 231 -6.00 -3.13 -17.22
CA GLY A 231 -6.20 -4.40 -16.51
C GLY A 231 -4.99 -4.88 -15.68
N GLY A 232 -3.91 -4.08 -15.60
CA GLY A 232 -2.75 -4.33 -14.72
C GLY A 232 -2.15 -3.05 -14.15
N ASP A 233 -1.25 -3.18 -13.17
CA ASP A 233 -0.75 -2.06 -12.35
C ASP A 233 0.37 -1.23 -13.01
N CYS A 234 1.00 -1.76 -14.07
CA CYS A 234 2.20 -1.19 -14.70
C CYS A 234 2.00 -0.61 -16.11
N ALA A 235 0.75 -0.48 -16.55
CA ALA A 235 0.40 0.30 -17.73
C ALA A 235 -0.95 0.99 -17.54
N GLY A 236 -1.14 2.16 -18.14
CA GLY A 236 -2.44 2.84 -18.08
C GLY A 236 -2.32 4.35 -18.21
N ARG A 237 -3.47 5.01 -18.15
CA ARG A 237 -3.55 6.46 -17.95
C ARG A 237 -3.00 6.82 -16.57
N LEU A 238 -2.12 7.81 -16.53
CA LEU A 238 -1.52 8.31 -15.32
C LEU A 238 -2.48 9.22 -14.56
N GLU A 239 -2.75 8.86 -13.30
CA GLU A 239 -3.52 9.68 -12.38
C GLU A 239 -2.70 9.97 -11.11
N VAL A 240 -2.79 11.21 -10.63
CA VAL A 240 -2.12 11.72 -9.44
C VAL A 240 -3.16 12.08 -8.38
N PHE A 241 -2.91 11.68 -7.14
CA PHE A 241 -3.70 12.10 -5.99
C PHE A 241 -3.11 13.36 -5.39
N HIS A 242 -3.86 14.46 -5.46
CA HIS A 242 -3.47 15.74 -4.90
C HIS A 242 -4.70 16.44 -4.31
N SER A 243 -4.51 17.13 -3.18
CA SER A 243 -5.57 17.90 -2.50
C SER A 243 -6.89 17.13 -2.27
N GLY A 244 -6.80 15.83 -1.99
CA GLY A 244 -7.96 14.99 -1.66
C GLY A 244 -8.71 14.40 -2.86
N SER A 245 -8.25 14.58 -4.09
CA SER A 245 -8.86 13.93 -5.27
C SER A 245 -7.84 13.45 -6.29
N TRP A 246 -8.22 12.41 -7.04
CA TRP A 246 -7.49 11.97 -8.22
C TRP A 246 -7.70 12.95 -9.37
N GLY A 247 -6.65 13.17 -10.14
CA GLY A 247 -6.65 13.96 -11.37
C GLY A 247 -5.59 13.47 -12.34
N THR A 248 -5.62 13.93 -13.57
CA THR A 248 -4.74 13.45 -14.65
C THR A 248 -3.53 14.35 -14.86
N VAL A 249 -2.65 13.96 -15.79
CA VAL A 249 -1.43 14.69 -16.17
C VAL A 249 -1.47 14.96 -17.67
N CYS A 250 -1.18 16.19 -18.08
CA CYS A 250 -1.13 16.57 -19.48
C CYS A 250 0.14 16.04 -20.19
N ASP A 251 0.03 15.73 -21.48
CA ASP A 251 1.10 15.23 -22.33
C ASP A 251 2.00 16.32 -22.93
N ASP A 252 1.70 17.59 -22.67
CA ASP A 252 2.55 18.71 -23.05
C ASP A 252 3.92 18.61 -22.36
N SER A 253 4.97 18.66 -23.19
CA SER A 253 6.38 18.44 -22.81
C SER A 253 6.71 17.06 -22.23
N TRP A 254 5.74 16.13 -22.17
CA TRP A 254 5.94 14.80 -21.61
C TRP A 254 6.93 13.97 -22.44
N ASP A 255 7.98 13.47 -21.79
CA ASP A 255 9.02 12.66 -22.39
C ASP A 255 9.28 11.33 -21.65
N ILE A 256 10.28 10.59 -22.13
CA ILE A 256 10.61 9.28 -21.59
C ILE A 256 11.21 9.35 -20.17
N LYS A 257 11.84 10.46 -19.79
CA LYS A 257 12.40 10.65 -18.45
C LYS A 257 11.29 10.84 -17.43
N ASP A 258 10.22 11.55 -17.79
CA ASP A 258 9.03 11.69 -16.94
C ASP A 258 8.41 10.33 -16.67
N ALA A 259 8.23 9.54 -17.74
CA ALA A 259 7.75 8.18 -17.63
C ALA A 259 8.68 7.28 -16.79
N HIS A 260 10.00 7.45 -16.86
CA HIS A 260 10.95 6.72 -16.01
C HIS A 260 10.75 7.03 -14.52
N VAL A 261 10.50 8.30 -14.17
CA VAL A 261 10.19 8.68 -12.80
C VAL A 261 8.90 7.99 -12.33
N VAL A 262 7.86 7.96 -13.16
CA VAL A 262 6.59 7.26 -12.87
C VAL A 262 6.82 5.76 -12.67
N CYS A 263 7.47 5.08 -13.61
CA CYS A 263 7.70 3.63 -13.53
C CYS A 263 8.56 3.25 -12.32
N ARG A 264 9.56 4.08 -11.98
CA ARG A 264 10.36 3.89 -10.76
C ARG A 264 9.53 4.12 -9.51
N GLN A 265 8.72 5.18 -9.48
CA GLN A 265 7.88 5.53 -8.33
C GLN A 265 6.81 4.46 -8.07
N LEU A 266 6.28 3.81 -9.12
CA LEU A 266 5.37 2.66 -9.05
C LEU A 266 6.08 1.32 -8.85
N GLN A 267 7.42 1.28 -8.88
CA GLN A 267 8.21 0.05 -8.81
C GLN A 267 7.90 -0.94 -9.94
N CYS A 268 7.55 -0.41 -11.11
CA CYS A 268 7.21 -1.16 -12.33
C CYS A 268 8.39 -1.28 -13.33
N GLY A 269 9.63 -1.11 -12.84
CA GLY A 269 10.84 -1.16 -13.68
C GLY A 269 11.09 0.14 -14.45
N VAL A 270 11.46 0.02 -15.72
CA VAL A 270 11.82 1.16 -16.59
C VAL A 270 10.69 1.53 -17.54
N ALA A 271 10.67 2.78 -18.02
CA ALA A 271 9.67 3.19 -19.00
C ALA A 271 10.05 2.70 -20.40
N LEU A 272 9.05 2.22 -21.14
CA LEU A 272 9.23 1.72 -22.49
C LEU A 272 9.10 2.87 -23.50
N SER A 273 10.18 3.15 -24.24
CA SER A 273 10.29 4.34 -25.11
C SER A 273 9.51 4.26 -26.43
N ASN A 274 8.96 3.09 -26.74
CA ASN A 274 8.40 2.78 -28.06
C ASN A 274 6.92 3.15 -28.21
N GLN A 275 6.32 3.77 -27.21
CA GLN A 275 4.90 4.11 -27.20
C GLN A 275 4.70 5.52 -26.63
N GLN A 276 4.71 6.52 -27.51
CA GLN A 276 4.10 7.82 -27.21
C GLN A 276 2.59 7.60 -27.25
N VAL A 277 1.93 7.58 -26.08
CA VAL A 277 0.52 7.20 -25.96
C VAL A 277 -0.32 8.34 -25.38
N PRO A 278 -0.65 9.38 -26.15
CA PRO A 278 -1.85 10.13 -25.83
C PRO A 278 -3.08 9.22 -26.03
N ALA A 279 -3.96 9.19 -25.04
CA ALA A 279 -5.35 8.72 -25.12
C ALA A 279 -5.67 7.23 -25.40
N TRP A 280 -4.71 6.30 -25.47
CA TRP A 280 -5.02 4.88 -25.77
C TRP A 280 -5.76 4.15 -24.63
N PHE A 281 -5.50 4.54 -23.37
CA PHE A 281 -6.21 4.04 -22.19
C PHE A 281 -7.53 4.79 -21.90
N GLY A 282 -7.95 5.64 -22.85
CA GLY A 282 -9.12 6.49 -22.75
C GLY A 282 -8.89 7.76 -21.91
N PRO A 283 -9.69 8.81 -22.18
CA PRO A 283 -9.61 10.06 -21.42
C PRO A 283 -9.99 9.81 -19.95
N GLY A 284 -9.35 10.55 -19.05
CA GLY A 284 -9.74 10.60 -17.66
C GLY A 284 -10.91 11.55 -17.42
N SER A 285 -11.12 11.85 -16.14
CA SER A 285 -12.16 12.75 -15.69
C SER A 285 -11.73 13.46 -14.42
N GLY A 286 -12.21 14.67 -14.21
CA GLY A 286 -11.93 15.44 -13.00
C GLY A 286 -10.86 16.52 -13.25
N PRO A 287 -10.07 16.88 -12.24
CA PRO A 287 -9.00 17.88 -12.42
C PRO A 287 -7.84 17.31 -13.25
N ILE A 288 -7.14 18.17 -13.99
CA ILE A 288 -5.80 17.90 -14.51
C ILE A 288 -4.82 18.55 -13.53
N TRP A 289 -3.98 17.75 -12.88
CA TRP A 289 -3.16 18.23 -11.76
C TRP A 289 -1.79 18.77 -12.16
N LEU A 290 -1.19 18.18 -13.20
CA LEU A 290 0.14 18.51 -13.65
C LEU A 290 0.12 18.72 -15.17
N ASP A 291 0.98 19.63 -15.60
CA ASP A 291 1.19 20.06 -16.98
C ASP A 291 2.65 20.51 -17.11
N GLU A 292 3.17 20.51 -18.34
CA GLU A 292 4.57 20.83 -18.68
C GLU A 292 5.56 20.20 -17.67
N VAL A 293 5.40 18.89 -17.41
CA VAL A 293 6.28 18.17 -16.49
C VAL A 293 7.62 17.94 -17.17
N GLU A 294 8.70 18.42 -16.56
CA GLU A 294 10.06 18.25 -17.08
C GLU A 294 10.96 17.63 -16.01
N CYS A 295 11.13 16.31 -16.07
CA CYS A 295 12.04 15.55 -15.21
C CYS A 295 13.45 15.45 -15.81
N GLU A 296 14.47 15.44 -14.95
CA GLU A 296 15.83 15.01 -15.28
C GLU A 296 15.94 13.48 -15.41
N GLY A 297 15.04 12.74 -14.73
CA GLY A 297 14.95 11.28 -14.70
C GLY A 297 15.49 10.65 -13.40
N ASN A 298 16.02 11.44 -12.47
CA ASN A 298 16.58 10.98 -11.18
C ASN A 298 15.67 11.28 -9.98
N GLU A 299 14.54 11.94 -10.20
CA GLU A 299 13.61 12.39 -9.18
C GLU A 299 12.91 11.22 -8.49
N THR A 300 12.71 11.32 -7.17
CA THR A 300 12.02 10.27 -6.41
C THR A 300 10.51 10.26 -6.62
N SER A 301 9.94 11.35 -7.14
CA SER A 301 8.51 11.50 -7.36
C SER A 301 8.21 12.49 -8.47
N LEU A 302 7.10 12.29 -9.18
CA LEU A 302 6.70 13.11 -10.33
C LEU A 302 6.56 14.62 -9.99
N TRP A 303 6.01 14.95 -8.82
CA TRP A 303 5.87 16.34 -8.36
C TRP A 303 7.18 16.95 -7.82
N SER A 304 8.31 16.25 -7.94
CA SER A 304 9.64 16.83 -7.71
C SER A 304 10.29 17.33 -8.99
N CYS A 305 9.73 16.97 -10.15
CA CYS A 305 10.15 17.49 -11.44
C CYS A 305 9.72 18.95 -11.61
N SER A 306 10.33 19.65 -12.55
CA SER A 306 9.90 21.02 -12.88
C SER A 306 8.49 20.99 -13.46
N HIS A 307 7.62 21.89 -12.99
CA HIS A 307 6.25 22.05 -13.50
C HIS A 307 5.68 23.43 -13.11
N PRO A 308 4.67 23.99 -13.83
CA PRO A 308 4.09 25.32 -13.58
C PRO A 308 3.33 25.46 -12.24
N GLY A 309 2.92 24.32 -11.68
CA GLY A 309 2.25 24.20 -10.39
C GLY A 309 0.93 23.41 -10.48
N TRP A 310 0.42 22.97 -9.33
CA TRP A 310 -0.78 22.14 -9.26
C TRP A 310 -2.01 22.82 -9.87
N GLY A 311 -2.69 22.11 -10.78
CA GLY A 311 -3.94 22.57 -11.42
C GLY A 311 -3.76 23.76 -12.37
N LYS A 312 -2.52 24.12 -12.72
CA LYS A 312 -2.24 25.14 -13.74
C LYS A 312 -1.91 24.43 -15.04
N HIS A 313 -2.88 24.43 -15.94
CA HIS A 313 -2.77 23.82 -17.26
C HIS A 313 -3.70 24.53 -18.23
N ASP A 314 -3.46 24.38 -19.53
CA ASP A 314 -4.43 24.74 -20.59
C ASP A 314 -4.93 23.51 -21.37
N CYS A 315 -4.55 22.31 -20.95
CA CYS A 315 -4.96 21.04 -21.53
C CYS A 315 -6.42 20.63 -21.23
N ASN A 316 -6.89 19.65 -21.99
CA ASN A 316 -8.14 18.92 -21.81
C ASN A 316 -7.89 17.39 -21.74
N HIS A 317 -8.88 16.59 -21.33
CA HIS A 317 -8.68 15.14 -21.11
C HIS A 317 -8.31 14.30 -22.36
N LYS A 318 -8.28 14.89 -23.56
CA LYS A 318 -7.72 14.21 -24.74
C LYS A 318 -6.19 14.15 -24.71
N GLU A 319 -5.58 15.00 -23.89
CA GLU A 319 -4.15 15.18 -23.69
C GLU A 319 -3.68 14.47 -22.41
N ASP A 320 -4.52 13.60 -21.83
CA ASP A 320 -4.13 12.83 -20.65
C ASP A 320 -3.06 11.79 -21.00
N VAL A 321 -1.96 11.80 -20.24
CA VAL A 321 -0.81 10.91 -20.41
C VAL A 321 -1.13 9.45 -20.12
N GLY A 322 -0.68 8.57 -21.00
CA GLY A 322 -0.51 7.13 -20.73
C GLY A 322 0.94 6.76 -20.46
N VAL A 323 1.17 5.84 -19.52
CA VAL A 323 2.49 5.29 -19.20
C VAL A 323 2.46 3.76 -19.33
N VAL A 324 3.51 3.19 -19.90
CA VAL A 324 3.73 1.74 -19.98
C VAL A 324 5.14 1.43 -19.49
N CYS A 325 5.23 0.57 -18.48
CA CYS A 325 6.49 0.18 -17.85
C CYS A 325 6.90 -1.24 -18.25
N SER A 326 8.17 -1.59 -18.04
CA SER A 326 8.75 -2.88 -18.44
C SER A 326 8.10 -4.08 -17.77
N GLU A 327 7.59 -3.91 -16.55
CA GLU A 327 6.89 -4.97 -15.80
C GLU A 327 5.41 -5.13 -16.17
N PHE A 328 4.90 -4.35 -17.14
CA PHE A 328 3.57 -4.60 -17.69
C PHE A 328 3.54 -5.93 -18.44
N LYS A 329 2.51 -6.73 -18.14
CA LYS A 329 2.26 -8.03 -18.75
C LYS A 329 0.82 -8.07 -19.24
N GLU A 330 0.64 -8.43 -20.50
CA GLU A 330 -0.67 -8.61 -21.12
C GLU A 330 -0.70 -9.94 -21.86
N ILE A 331 -1.83 -10.62 -21.83
CA ILE A 331 -2.04 -11.89 -22.55
C ILE A 331 -3.13 -11.66 -23.60
N ARG A 332 -2.90 -12.08 -24.84
CA ARG A 332 -3.91 -12.05 -25.89
C ARG A 332 -3.91 -13.34 -26.71
N LEU A 333 -5.00 -13.53 -27.45
CA LEU A 333 -5.07 -14.46 -28.57
C LEU A 333 -4.97 -13.69 -29.88
N THR A 334 -4.23 -14.22 -30.84
CA THR A 334 -4.00 -13.54 -32.13
C THR A 334 -5.27 -13.35 -32.96
N GLU A 335 -6.27 -14.21 -32.80
CA GLU A 335 -7.50 -14.21 -33.59
C GLU A 335 -8.76 -14.18 -32.71
N GLY A 336 -8.78 -13.29 -31.70
CA GLY A 336 -9.95 -13.06 -30.86
C GLY A 336 -10.17 -14.17 -29.83
N CYS A 337 -11.07 -15.12 -30.12
CA CYS A 337 -11.34 -16.29 -29.27
C CYS A 337 -10.67 -17.57 -29.81
N GLU A 338 -9.77 -17.43 -30.77
CA GLU A 338 -8.97 -18.51 -31.33
C GLU A 338 -7.55 -17.98 -31.61
N GLY A 339 -6.56 -18.87 -31.68
CA GLY A 339 -5.24 -18.55 -32.19
C GLY A 339 -4.11 -18.74 -31.17
N ASN A 340 -2.95 -18.17 -31.49
CA ASN A 340 -1.75 -18.30 -30.66
C ASN A 340 -1.91 -17.48 -29.38
N VAL A 341 -1.45 -18.05 -28.27
CA VAL A 341 -1.30 -17.30 -27.02
C VAL A 341 -0.04 -16.45 -27.13
N GLU A 342 -0.22 -15.14 -27.04
CA GLU A 342 0.89 -14.18 -27.00
C GLU A 342 0.91 -13.45 -25.65
N VAL A 343 2.11 -13.19 -25.15
CA VAL A 343 2.37 -12.40 -23.95
C VAL A 343 3.13 -11.14 -24.35
N PHE A 344 2.65 -9.99 -23.91
CA PHE A 344 3.41 -8.75 -23.95
C PHE A 344 4.32 -8.69 -22.75
N TYR A 345 5.63 -8.60 -22.98
CA TYR A 345 6.61 -8.38 -21.92
C TYR A 345 7.80 -7.57 -22.46
N ASN A 346 8.29 -6.64 -21.64
CA ASN A 346 9.46 -5.81 -21.97
C ASN A 346 9.36 -5.11 -23.34
N GLY A 347 8.18 -4.61 -23.70
CA GLY A 347 7.96 -3.83 -24.92
C GLY A 347 7.74 -4.62 -26.21
N SER A 348 7.59 -5.95 -26.13
CA SER A 348 7.36 -6.81 -27.29
C SER A 348 6.34 -7.92 -27.01
N TRP A 349 5.59 -8.30 -28.04
CA TRP A 349 4.76 -9.51 -28.02
C TRP A 349 5.62 -10.73 -28.35
N GLY A 350 5.52 -11.76 -27.51
CA GLY A 350 6.15 -13.07 -27.74
C GLY A 350 5.11 -14.18 -27.70
N ASN A 351 5.32 -15.23 -28.49
CA ASN A 351 4.50 -16.44 -28.43
C ASN A 351 4.77 -17.20 -27.12
N VAL A 352 3.74 -17.83 -26.59
CA VAL A 352 3.87 -18.76 -25.47
C VAL A 352 4.07 -20.17 -26.00
N CYS A 353 5.10 -20.84 -25.48
CA CYS A 353 5.44 -22.18 -25.93
C CYS A 353 4.82 -23.22 -25.00
N TRP A 354 4.27 -24.28 -25.59
CA TRP A 354 3.47 -25.27 -24.85
C TRP A 354 4.33 -26.25 -24.02
N ASN A 355 5.63 -26.32 -24.31
CA ASN A 355 6.59 -27.27 -23.75
C ASN A 355 6.80 -27.22 -22.20
N GLN A 356 6.23 -26.26 -21.45
CA GLN A 356 6.15 -26.32 -19.97
C GLN A 356 4.86 -25.80 -19.31
N MET A 357 3.75 -25.75 -20.01
CA MET A 357 2.46 -25.52 -19.34
C MET A 357 2.10 -26.80 -18.51
N ASP A 358 1.28 -26.81 -17.44
CA ASP A 358 0.78 -28.02 -16.69
C ASP A 358 -0.76 -28.18 -16.72
N THR A 359 -1.47 -29.26 -16.33
CA THR A 359 -2.95 -29.33 -16.58
C THR A 359 -3.80 -28.20 -15.98
N ASP A 360 -3.27 -27.48 -14.99
CA ASP A 360 -3.89 -26.28 -14.41
C ASP A 360 -3.44 -24.98 -15.14
N THR A 361 -2.42 -25.06 -16.01
CA THR A 361 -1.97 -24.09 -17.04
C THR A 361 -2.02 -24.61 -18.52
N CYS A 362 -2.61 -25.80 -18.78
CA CYS A 362 -2.44 -26.87 -19.85
C CYS A 362 -1.13 -27.78 -19.90
N PRO A 363 -1.12 -29.15 -19.92
CA PRO A 363 -0.12 -30.13 -19.36
C PRO A 363 1.40 -30.24 -19.75
N SER A 364 2.23 -30.46 -18.71
CA SER A 364 3.65 -30.92 -18.53
C SER A 364 4.92 -30.21 -19.14
N SER A 365 5.69 -29.52 -18.26
CA SER A 365 7.18 -29.37 -18.00
C SER A 365 8.29 -29.83 -19.00
N PRO A 366 9.61 -29.44 -18.87
CA PRO A 366 10.33 -28.33 -18.18
C PRO A 366 11.33 -27.52 -19.08
N TRP A 367 11.94 -26.44 -18.54
CA TRP A 367 12.25 -25.20 -19.28
C TRP A 367 13.54 -25.01 -20.08
N GLY A 368 13.46 -24.22 -21.19
CA GLY A 368 14.58 -23.45 -21.77
C GLY A 368 14.48 -22.95 -23.24
N GLN A 369 14.66 -21.62 -23.43
CA GLN A 369 15.05 -20.84 -24.63
C GLN A 369 13.99 -20.39 -25.69
N ASN A 370 14.00 -19.06 -25.96
CA ASN A 370 13.12 -18.29 -26.85
C ASN A 370 13.42 -18.49 -28.36
N ASP A 371 13.17 -19.68 -28.89
CA ASP A 371 13.03 -19.91 -30.34
C ASP A 371 12.14 -21.14 -30.52
N CYS A 372 10.83 -20.96 -30.42
CA CYS A 372 9.90 -22.07 -30.57
C CYS A 372 9.70 -22.34 -32.07
N GLU A 373 9.90 -23.58 -32.49
CA GLU A 373 9.53 -24.01 -33.85
C GLU A 373 8.01 -23.86 -34.02
N GLU A 374 7.51 -23.62 -35.25
CA GLU A 374 6.09 -23.31 -35.52
C GLU A 374 5.10 -24.33 -34.91
N GLU A 375 5.55 -25.57 -34.68
CA GLU A 375 4.75 -26.66 -34.11
C GLU A 375 4.63 -26.63 -32.57
N GLU A 376 5.38 -25.76 -31.86
CA GLU A 376 5.45 -25.71 -30.38
C GLU A 376 4.70 -24.53 -29.74
N VAL A 377 4.04 -23.69 -30.55
CA VAL A 377 3.28 -22.53 -30.09
C VAL A 377 1.93 -22.94 -29.50
N ALA A 378 1.64 -22.48 -28.28
CA ALA A 378 0.36 -22.74 -27.62
C ALA A 378 -0.80 -22.06 -28.36
N LYS A 379 -1.82 -22.85 -28.69
CA LYS A 379 -3.05 -22.38 -29.35
C LYS A 379 -4.27 -22.69 -28.49
N ILE A 380 -5.16 -21.70 -28.36
CA ILE A 380 -6.41 -21.83 -27.62
C ILE A 380 -7.57 -21.56 -28.57
N THR A 381 -8.63 -22.36 -28.46
CA THR A 381 -9.92 -22.12 -29.11
C THR A 381 -10.99 -22.10 -28.02
N CYS A 382 -11.69 -20.99 -27.85
CA CYS A 382 -12.79 -20.89 -26.89
C CYS A 382 -14.00 -21.70 -27.40
N SER A 383 -14.54 -22.57 -26.55
CA SER A 383 -15.72 -23.40 -26.84
C SER A 383 -17.03 -22.78 -26.37
#